data_AF-A0A2S9FX07-F1
#
_entry.id   AF-A0A2S9FX07-F1
#
_cell.length_a   1.000
_cell.length_b   1.000
_cell.length_c   1.000
_cell.angle_alpha   90.00
_cell.angle_beta   90.00
_cell.angle_gamma   90.00
#
_symmetry.space_group_name_H-M   'P 1'
#
loop_
_entity.id
_entity.type
_entity.pdbx_description
1 polymer ?
#
loop_
_entity_poly.entity_id
_entity_poly.type
_entity_poly.pdbx_seq_one_letter_code
_entity_poly.pdbx_strand_id
1 'polypeptide(L)'
;VVMATSGRVDGMVYSVATNPPFDIESNSMAVEDFNYGINVNMPGCYYCNLFAAQYMEKNSGDTTGSIVNISSIASVKNELGLNIG
;
A
#
# COMPACT_ATOMS: atom_id res chain seq x y z
N VAL A 1 -12.13 -8.99 -13.07
CA VAL A 1 -13.10 -8.42 -14.01
C VAL A 1 -12.70 -7.03 -14.46
N VAL A 2 -12.47 -6.05 -13.56
CA VAL A 2 -12.03 -4.68 -13.92
C VAL A 2 -10.74 -4.64 -14.77
N MET A 3 -9.74 -5.47 -14.42
CA MET A 3 -8.42 -5.42 -15.05
C MET A 3 -8.34 -6.03 -16.45
N ALA A 4 -9.20 -7.01 -16.78
CA ALA A 4 -9.26 -7.61 -18.11
C ALA A 4 -9.92 -6.67 -19.14
N THR A 5 -10.62 -5.65 -18.65
CA THR A 5 -11.22 -4.58 -19.45
C THR A 5 -10.42 -3.28 -19.38
N SER A 6 -9.37 -3.21 -18.56
CA SER A 6 -8.49 -2.05 -18.50
C SER A 6 -7.66 -2.01 -19.78
N GLY A 7 -7.76 -0.90 -20.52
CA GLY A 7 -6.90 -0.64 -21.67
C GLY A 7 -5.48 -0.25 -21.25
N ARG A 8 -4.94 0.80 -21.87
CA ARG A 8 -3.67 1.40 -21.46
C ARG A 8 -3.73 1.84 -19.99
N VAL A 9 -2.68 1.53 -19.21
CA VAL A 9 -2.59 1.91 -17.79
C VAL A 9 -1.48 2.94 -17.64
N ASP A 10 -1.82 4.22 -17.47
CA ASP A 10 -0.85 5.31 -17.33
C ASP A 10 -0.57 5.71 -15.87
N GLY A 11 -1.43 5.28 -14.94
CA GLY A 11 -1.34 5.67 -13.54
C GLY A 11 -1.88 4.60 -12.59
N MET A 12 -1.24 4.49 -11.44
CA MET A 12 -1.72 3.71 -10.31
C MET A 12 -1.51 4.50 -9.02
N VAL A 13 -2.54 4.51 -8.17
CA VAL A 13 -2.47 5.10 -6.84
C VAL A 13 -2.88 4.06 -5.81
N TYR A 14 -1.98 3.71 -4.91
CA TYR A 14 -2.28 2.87 -3.76
C TYR A 14 -2.60 3.73 -2.55
N SER A 15 -3.89 3.93 -2.31
CA SER A 15 -4.41 4.68 -1.15
C SER A 15 -5.09 3.77 -0.11
N VAL A 16 -5.02 2.45 -0.30
CA VAL A 16 -5.60 1.49 0.65
C VAL A 16 -4.64 1.32 1.82
N ALA A 17 -5.14 1.55 3.04
CA ALA A 17 -4.39 1.31 4.26
C ALA A 17 -5.35 0.99 5.40
N THR A 18 -4.86 0.29 6.42
CA THR A 18 -5.54 0.08 7.69
C THR A 18 -4.61 0.46 8.85
N ASN A 19 -5.19 0.96 9.93
CA ASN A 19 -4.50 1.13 11.20
C ASN A 19 -5.17 0.18 12.21
N PRO A 20 -4.59 -1.01 12.45
CA PRO A 20 -5.19 -2.01 13.34
C PRO A 20 -5.30 -1.50 14.78
N PRO A 21 -6.17 -2.11 15.60
CA PRO A 21 -6.28 -1.78 17.02
C PRO A 21 -4.94 -1.89 17.75
N PHE A 22 -4.59 -0.86 18.53
CA PHE A 22 -3.42 -0.83 19.40
C PHE A 22 -3.87 -0.38 20.79
N ASP A 23 -3.48 -1.13 21.82
CA ASP A 23 -3.75 -0.76 23.20
C ASP A 23 -2.61 0.13 23.73
N ILE A 24 -2.93 1.41 23.91
CA ILE A 24 -1.98 2.42 24.39
C ILE A 24 -1.64 2.22 25.87
N GLU A 25 -2.58 1.71 26.70
CA GLU A 25 -2.34 1.52 28.13
C GLU A 25 -1.36 0.38 28.39
N SER A 26 -1.52 -0.73 27.68
CA SER A 26 -0.64 -1.89 27.80
C SER A 26 0.54 -1.89 26.81
N ASN A 27 0.59 -0.90 25.90
CA ASN A 27 1.57 -0.81 24.82
C ASN A 27 1.67 -2.11 24.01
N SER A 28 0.52 -2.65 23.61
CA SER A 28 0.43 -3.95 22.96
C SER A 28 -0.55 -4.00 21.79
N MET A 29 -0.37 -5.00 20.93
CA MET A 29 -1.22 -5.30 19.78
C MET A 29 -1.30 -6.82 19.62
N ALA A 30 -2.45 -7.35 19.20
CA ALA A 30 -2.56 -8.75 18.83
C ALA A 30 -1.72 -9.04 17.58
N VAL A 31 -1.11 -10.22 17.52
CA VAL A 31 -0.25 -10.60 16.38
C VAL A 31 -1.06 -10.64 15.08
N GLU A 32 -2.33 -11.01 15.16
CA GLU A 32 -3.25 -11.05 14.04
C GLU A 32 -3.54 -9.64 13.50
N ASP A 33 -3.73 -8.67 14.39
CA ASP A 33 -3.94 -7.26 14.03
C ASP A 33 -2.68 -6.67 13.38
N PHE A 34 -1.51 -6.95 13.94
CA PHE A 34 -0.23 -6.54 13.36
C PHE A 34 -0.06 -7.11 11.95
N ASN A 35 -0.26 -8.42 11.80
CA ASN A 35 -0.14 -9.09 10.51
C ASN A 35 -1.16 -8.56 9.50
N TYR A 36 -2.39 -8.27 9.92
CA TYR A 36 -3.40 -7.66 9.05
C TYR A 36 -2.96 -6.28 8.57
N GLY A 37 -2.46 -5.43 9.47
CA GLY A 37 -1.90 -4.12 9.15
C GLY A 37 -0.76 -4.19 8.14
N ILE A 38 0.22 -5.06 8.40
CA ILE A 38 1.35 -5.28 7.50
C ILE A 38 0.85 -5.76 6.14
N ASN A 39 0.04 -6.82 6.10
CA ASN A 39 -0.42 -7.44 4.85
C ASN A 39 -1.17 -6.48 3.93
N VAL A 40 -1.99 -5.59 4.50
CA VAL A 40 -2.70 -4.56 3.72
C VAL A 40 -1.75 -3.44 3.29
N ASN A 41 -0.98 -2.87 4.21
CA ASN A 41 -0.25 -1.63 3.95
C ASN A 41 1.02 -1.86 3.11
N MET A 42 1.65 -3.03 3.23
CA MET A 42 2.95 -3.34 2.64
C MET A 42 2.86 -4.36 1.49
N PRO A 43 2.62 -5.68 1.69
CA PRO A 43 2.41 -6.61 0.58
C PRO A 43 1.28 -6.22 -0.37
N GLY A 44 0.14 -5.73 0.13
CA GLY A 44 -0.96 -5.26 -0.72
C GLY A 44 -0.51 -4.16 -1.70
N CYS A 45 0.20 -3.15 -1.19
CA CYS A 45 0.83 -2.10 -1.98
C CYS A 45 1.80 -2.68 -3.02
N TYR A 46 2.71 -3.55 -2.57
CA TYR A 46 3.69 -4.19 -3.44
C TYR A 46 3.05 -4.96 -4.59
N TYR A 47 2.04 -5.80 -4.33
CA TYR A 47 1.39 -6.59 -5.37
C TYR A 47 0.62 -5.73 -6.36
N CYS A 48 -0.05 -4.67 -5.90
CA CYS A 48 -0.71 -3.73 -6.81
C CYS A 48 0.31 -2.97 -7.67
N ASN A 49 1.47 -2.62 -7.12
CA ASN A 49 2.55 -1.97 -7.88
C ASN A 49 3.16 -2.89 -8.92
N LEU A 50 3.46 -4.14 -8.54
CA LEU A 50 3.98 -5.15 -9.46
C LEU A 50 3.00 -5.37 -10.62
N PHE A 51 1.70 -5.47 -10.31
CA PHE A 51 0.69 -5.65 -11.33
C PHE A 51 0.58 -4.42 -12.25
N ALA A 52 0.55 -3.20 -11.70
CA ALA A 52 0.50 -1.98 -12.51
C ALA A 52 1.72 -1.86 -13.43
N ALA A 53 2.92 -2.14 -12.90
CA ALA A 53 4.17 -2.13 -13.66
C ALA A 53 4.11 -3.06 -14.89
N GLN A 54 3.59 -4.28 -14.75
CA GLN A 54 3.46 -5.24 -15.86
C GLN A 54 2.60 -4.76 -17.04
N TYR A 55 1.64 -3.85 -16.80
CA TYR A 55 0.84 -3.26 -17.88
C TYR A 55 1.45 -1.97 -18.40
N MET A 56 2.02 -1.16 -17.50
CA MET A 56 2.79 0.03 -17.81
C MET A 56 3.97 -0.27 -18.76
N GLU A 57 4.63 -1.41 -18.61
CA GLU A 57 5.68 -1.90 -19.53
C GLU A 57 5.21 -2.12 -20.98
N LYS A 58 3.91 -2.34 -21.19
CA LYS A 58 3.32 -2.53 -22.51
C LYS A 58 2.91 -1.22 -23.17
N ASN A 59 2.98 -0.10 -22.45
CA ASN A 59 2.64 1.20 -23.01
C ASN A 59 3.66 1.60 -24.08
N SER A 60 3.17 2.04 -25.23
CA SER A 60 4.00 2.62 -26.30
C SER A 60 4.24 4.11 -26.08
N GLY A 61 5.41 4.62 -26.45
CA GLY A 61 5.76 6.04 -26.40
C GLY A 61 6.78 6.37 -25.29
N ASP A 62 6.93 7.66 -24.98
CA ASP A 62 8.04 8.16 -24.15
C ASP A 62 7.84 7.99 -22.62
N THR A 63 6.70 7.45 -22.20
CA THR A 63 6.39 7.21 -20.78
C THR A 63 5.78 5.83 -20.59
N THR A 64 6.21 5.15 -19.54
CA THR A 64 5.65 3.87 -19.10
C THR A 64 4.49 4.06 -18.12
N GLY A 65 4.33 5.24 -17.51
CA GLY A 65 3.28 5.54 -16.53
C GLY A 65 3.85 6.03 -15.20
N SER A 66 3.00 6.14 -14.17
CA SER A 66 3.42 6.55 -12.83
C SER A 66 2.68 5.79 -11.72
N ILE A 67 3.43 5.43 -10.68
CA ILE A 67 2.91 4.74 -9.50
C ILE A 67 3.08 5.67 -8.30
N VAL A 68 2.00 5.90 -7.55
CA VAL A 68 2.01 6.71 -6.32
C VAL A 68 1.51 5.86 -5.16
N ASN A 69 2.34 5.71 -4.14
CA ASN A 69 1.97 5.04 -2.89
C ASN A 69 1.76 6.08 -1.79
N ILE A 70 0.65 5.99 -1.08
CA ILE A 70 0.38 6.87 0.06
C ILE A 70 0.96 6.25 1.33
N SER A 71 1.88 6.97 1.97
CA SER A 71 2.47 6.62 3.27
C SER A 71 1.94 7.55 4.37
N SER A 72 2.51 7.46 5.57
CA SER A 72 2.21 8.29 6.73
C SER A 72 3.49 8.85 7.36
N ILE A 73 3.37 9.94 8.13
CA ILE A 73 4.46 10.48 8.97
C ILE A 73 5.00 9.42 9.95
N ALA A 74 4.17 8.43 10.30
CA ALA A 74 4.53 7.26 11.09
C ALA A 74 5.76 6.50 10.56
N SER A 75 6.03 6.53 9.24
CA SER A 75 7.17 5.82 8.66
C SER A 75 8.50 6.55 8.82
N VAL A 76 8.49 7.81 9.25
CA VAL A 76 9.69 8.66 9.39
C VAL A 76 9.84 9.25 10.79
N LYS A 77 8.78 9.20 11.61
CA LYS A 77 8.78 9.63 13.00
C LYS A 77 7.89 8.69 13.81
N ASN A 78 8.46 8.14 14.88
CA ASN A 78 7.72 7.34 15.85
C ASN A 78 6.97 8.26 16.81
N GLU A 79 5.68 8.01 16.95
CA GLU A 79 4.80 8.68 17.91
C GLU A 79 3.92 7.62 18.57
N LEU A 80 3.73 7.72 19.89
CA LEU A 80 2.85 6.81 20.62
C LEU A 80 1.44 6.87 20.01
N GLY A 81 0.92 5.71 19.59
CA GLY A 81 -0.39 5.61 18.93
C GLY A 81 -0.38 5.86 17.41
N LEU A 82 0.76 6.16 16.81
CA LEU A 82 0.93 6.33 15.36
C LEU A 82 1.74 5.20 14.71
N ASN A 83 2.21 4.22 15.48
CA ASN A 83 3.12 3.18 15.01
C ASN A 83 2.35 1.99 14.41
N ILE A 84 2.92 1.39 13.35
CA ILE A 84 2.70 -0.03 13.06
C ILE A 84 3.66 -0.81 13.98
N GLY A 85 3.37 -0.87 15.28
CA GLY A 85 4.22 -1.52 16.29
C GLY A 85 5.59 -0.89 16.47
#